data_AF-A0A6C0GPD3-F1
#
_entry.id   AF-A0A6C0GPD3-F1
#
_cell.length_a   1.000
_cell.length_b   1.000
_cell.length_c   1.000
_cell.angle_alpha   90.00
_cell.angle_beta   90.00
_cell.angle_gamma   90.00
#
_symmetry.space_group_name_H-M   'P 1'
#
loop_
_entity.id
_entity.type
_entity.pdbx_description
1 polymer ?
#
loop_
_entity_poly.entity_id
_entity_poly.type
_entity_poly.pdbx_seq_one_letter_code
_entity_poly.pdbx_strand_id
1 'polypeptide(L)'
;MLKRLHLLGMLVLFLVLNCCQREKTEPVVYRVPADVEKYVQRFLEEASLRNRPMEITNLIMEFAEIDSTIIQEDAQVCAACRQTKDHPERQKTITINTKINCWQFLTDQAREALVFHELGHCVLQRRGHKDSLLPNGDYASLMNSKVSNMYESCVYDIGGGPCNKLFKRQYYLDELFNENTPVPDWAK
;
A
#
# COMPACT_ATOMS: atom_id res chain seq x y z
N MET A 1 58.07 19.42 19.20
CA MET A 1 56.72 18.89 19.51
C MET A 1 55.58 19.76 18.99
N LEU A 2 55.68 21.10 19.04
CA LEU A 2 54.63 22.04 18.60
C LEU A 2 54.12 21.85 17.14
N LYS A 3 55.01 21.56 16.17
CA LYS A 3 54.62 21.32 14.75
C LYS A 3 53.75 20.07 14.53
N ARG A 4 53.90 19.03 15.37
CA ARG A 4 53.08 17.80 15.29
C ARG A 4 51.68 18.00 15.88
N LEU A 5 51.56 18.92 16.85
CA LEU A 5 50.28 19.30 17.46
C LEU A 5 49.42 20.14 16.51
N HIS A 6 50.03 21.02 15.71
CA HIS A 6 49.33 21.78 14.65
C HIS A 6 48.85 20.89 13.50
N LEU A 7 49.62 19.87 13.12
CA LEU A 7 49.23 18.92 12.07
C LEU A 7 48.04 18.05 12.50
N LEU A 8 48.01 17.63 13.77
CA LEU A 8 46.90 16.86 14.35
C LEU A 8 45.63 17.73 14.49
N GLY A 9 45.77 19.00 14.88
CA GLY A 9 44.66 19.95 14.95
C GLY A 9 44.02 20.25 13.59
N MET A 10 44.83 20.37 12.54
CA MET A 10 44.34 20.56 11.16
C MET A 10 43.61 19.33 10.61
N LEU A 11 44.06 18.11 10.94
CA LEU A 11 43.42 16.86 10.52
C LEU A 11 42.06 16.65 11.20
N VAL A 12 41.94 17.00 12.48
CA VAL A 12 40.68 16.93 13.23
C VAL A 12 39.67 17.94 12.68
N LEU A 13 40.12 19.17 12.32
CA LEU A 13 39.25 20.19 11.71
C LEU A 13 38.68 19.77 10.35
N PHE A 14 39.46 19.04 9.53
CA PHE A 14 38.99 18.50 8.24
C PHE A 14 37.98 17.35 8.38
N LEU A 15 38.03 16.58 9.49
CA LEU A 15 37.09 15.48 9.76
C LEU A 15 35.71 15.99 10.21
N VAL A 16 35.65 17.12 10.93
CA VAL A 16 34.36 17.69 11.37
C VAL A 16 33.58 18.36 10.23
N LEU A 17 34.27 18.88 9.20
CA LEU A 17 33.63 19.57 8.08
C LEU A 17 32.98 18.62 7.05
N ASN A 18 33.29 17.33 7.08
CA ASN A 18 32.71 16.32 6.18
C ASN A 18 31.46 15.61 6.75
N CYS A 19 31.02 15.94 7.97
CA CYS A 19 29.92 15.23 8.64
C CYS A 19 28.52 15.79 8.31
N CYS A 20 28.41 16.78 7.42
CA CYS A 20 27.13 17.40 7.07
C CYS A 20 26.93 17.47 5.55
N GLN A 21 26.87 16.32 4.88
CA GLN A 21 26.02 16.22 3.69
C GLN A 21 24.60 15.95 4.18
N ARG A 22 23.80 17.01 4.36
CA ARG A 22 22.34 16.84 4.42
C ARG A 22 21.94 16.15 3.12
N GLU A 23 21.41 14.94 3.20
CA GLU A 23 20.70 14.33 2.07
C GLU A 23 19.72 15.38 1.54
N LYS A 24 19.86 15.76 0.27
CA LYS A 24 18.87 16.62 -0.38
C LYS A 24 17.57 15.83 -0.40
N THR A 25 16.64 16.17 0.47
CA THR A 25 15.27 15.67 0.39
C THR A 25 14.67 16.25 -0.87
N GLU A 26 14.62 15.46 -1.93
CA GLU A 26 13.86 15.79 -3.13
C GLU A 26 12.42 16.16 -2.72
N PRO A 27 11.82 17.20 -3.31
CA PRO A 27 10.46 17.59 -2.97
C PRO A 27 9.50 16.44 -3.27
N VAL A 28 8.67 16.11 -2.31
CA VAL A 28 7.61 15.10 -2.50
C VAL A 28 6.48 15.66 -3.35
N VAL A 29 5.86 14.79 -4.14
CA VAL A 29 4.82 15.14 -5.11
C VAL A 29 3.59 14.29 -4.87
N TYR A 30 2.42 14.93 -4.97
CA TYR A 30 1.13 14.25 -5.14
C TYR A 30 0.75 14.24 -6.62
N ARG A 31 0.62 13.05 -7.20
CA ARG A 31 0.22 12.85 -8.60
C ARG A 31 -0.50 11.52 -8.76
N VAL A 32 -1.82 11.58 -8.82
CA VAL A 32 -2.69 10.42 -8.96
C VAL A 32 -3.63 10.65 -10.15
N PRO A 33 -3.78 9.69 -11.09
CA PRO A 33 -4.71 9.80 -12.20
C PRO A 33 -6.16 9.93 -11.71
N ALA A 34 -6.98 10.72 -12.40
CA ALA A 34 -8.38 10.97 -12.01
C ALA A 34 -9.20 9.68 -11.80
N ASP A 35 -8.95 8.67 -12.63
CA ASP A 35 -9.62 7.36 -12.60
C ASP A 35 -9.34 6.59 -11.28
N VAL A 36 -8.21 6.89 -10.64
CA VAL A 36 -7.74 6.27 -9.39
C VAL A 36 -8.01 7.17 -8.18
N GLU A 37 -7.95 8.50 -8.37
CA GLU A 37 -8.12 9.53 -7.34
C GLU A 37 -9.36 9.31 -6.48
N LYS A 38 -10.49 8.95 -7.11
CA LYS A 38 -11.74 8.68 -6.37
C LYS A 38 -11.60 7.59 -5.31
N TYR A 39 -10.73 6.59 -5.52
CA TYR A 39 -10.50 5.53 -4.52
C TYR A 39 -9.54 5.98 -3.43
N VAL A 40 -8.58 6.87 -3.74
CA VAL A 40 -7.74 7.50 -2.71
C VAL A 40 -8.62 8.34 -1.78
N GLN A 41 -9.55 9.12 -2.31
CA GLN A 41 -10.48 9.91 -1.50
C GLN A 41 -11.38 9.03 -0.62
N ARG A 42 -11.95 7.96 -1.18
CA ARG A 42 -12.71 6.98 -0.37
C ARG A 42 -11.87 6.36 0.73
N PHE A 43 -10.59 6.09 0.49
CA PHE A 43 -9.69 5.58 1.53
C PHE A 43 -9.54 6.58 2.70
N LEU A 44 -9.37 7.87 2.40
CA LEU A 44 -9.27 8.94 3.40
C LEU A 44 -10.59 9.12 4.18
N GLU A 45 -11.73 9.01 3.50
CA GLU A 45 -13.06 9.02 4.12
C GLU A 45 -13.23 7.83 5.07
N GLU A 46 -12.91 6.62 4.63
CA GLU A 46 -13.00 5.39 5.43
C GLU A 46 -12.02 5.38 6.62
N ALA A 47 -10.85 5.99 6.46
CA ALA A 47 -9.91 6.22 7.55
C ALA A 47 -10.49 7.17 8.61
N SER A 48 -11.13 8.26 8.16
CA SER A 48 -11.78 9.24 9.03
C SER A 48 -12.95 8.63 9.81
N LEU A 49 -13.79 7.80 9.16
CA LEU A 49 -14.88 7.05 9.81
C LEU A 49 -14.39 6.12 10.93
N ARG A 50 -13.11 5.72 10.89
CA ARG A 50 -12.46 4.86 11.90
C ARG A 50 -11.58 5.65 12.88
N ASN A 51 -11.80 6.97 12.99
CA ASN A 51 -11.06 7.87 13.86
C ASN A 51 -9.55 7.92 13.55
N ARG A 52 -9.17 7.72 12.28
CA ARG A 52 -7.79 7.82 11.79
C ARG A 52 -7.71 8.83 10.64
N PRO A 53 -8.13 10.10 10.82
CA PRO A 53 -8.00 11.11 9.77
C PRO A 53 -6.53 11.24 9.37
N MET A 54 -6.27 11.32 8.07
CA MET A 54 -4.92 11.42 7.55
C MET A 54 -4.91 12.22 6.25
N GLU A 55 -3.73 12.74 5.91
CA GLU A 55 -3.47 13.49 4.69
C GLU A 55 -2.37 12.76 3.91
N ILE A 56 -2.56 12.63 2.59
CA ILE A 56 -1.57 12.00 1.72
C ILE A 56 -1.09 13.06 0.73
N THR A 57 0.12 13.58 0.95
CA THR A 57 0.72 14.65 0.10
C THR A 57 1.90 14.16 -0.74
N ASN A 58 2.37 12.94 -0.49
CA ASN A 58 3.57 12.36 -1.09
C ASN A 58 3.30 11.03 -1.81
N LEU A 59 2.24 10.98 -2.60
CA LEU A 59 1.81 9.79 -3.34
C LEU A 59 1.84 10.04 -4.85
N ILE A 60 2.56 9.18 -5.56
CA ILE A 60 2.45 9.01 -7.00
C ILE A 60 1.73 7.68 -7.23
N MET A 61 0.67 7.71 -8.04
CA MET A 61 0.09 6.51 -8.61
C MET A 61 0.22 6.56 -10.12
N GLU A 62 0.53 5.44 -10.76
CA GLU A 62 0.69 5.40 -12.21
C GLU A 62 0.37 4.04 -12.80
N PHE A 63 -0.03 4.04 -14.07
CA PHE A 63 -0.21 2.84 -14.87
C PHE A 63 1.08 2.60 -15.65
N ALA A 64 1.73 1.46 -15.41
CA ALA A 64 2.93 1.06 -16.13
C ALA A 64 3.06 -0.46 -16.12
N GLU A 65 3.91 -1.00 -17.00
CA GLU A 65 4.25 -2.41 -16.96
C GLU A 65 5.12 -2.71 -15.74
N ILE A 66 4.69 -3.70 -14.96
CA ILE A 66 5.53 -4.27 -13.91
C ILE A 66 6.14 -5.54 -14.47
N ASP A 67 7.47 -5.57 -14.53
CA ASP A 67 8.19 -6.80 -14.87
C ASP A 67 8.14 -7.76 -13.68
N SER A 68 7.28 -8.76 -13.79
CA SER A 68 7.09 -9.81 -12.78
C SER A 68 8.34 -10.67 -12.58
N THR A 69 9.34 -10.62 -13.46
CA THR A 69 10.62 -11.34 -13.26
C THR A 69 11.52 -10.68 -12.20
N ILE A 70 11.22 -9.43 -11.83
CA ILE A 70 11.95 -8.65 -10.82
C ILE A 70 11.37 -8.88 -9.42
N ILE A 71 10.12 -9.35 -9.33
CA ILE A 71 9.42 -9.64 -8.09
C ILE A 71 9.57 -11.15 -7.88
N GLN A 72 10.25 -11.58 -6.81
CA GLN A 72 10.56 -13.01 -6.54
C GLN A 72 9.34 -13.87 -6.17
N GLU A 73 8.18 -13.57 -6.71
CA GLU A 73 6.96 -14.35 -6.56
C GLU A 73 6.45 -14.68 -7.96
N ASP A 74 6.24 -15.97 -8.28
CA ASP A 74 5.59 -16.47 -9.50
C ASP A 74 4.11 -16.03 -9.63
N ALA A 75 3.73 -14.94 -8.95
CA ALA A 75 2.40 -14.38 -8.90
C ALA A 75 2.22 -13.28 -9.96
N GLN A 76 1.03 -13.25 -10.55
CA GLN A 76 0.60 -12.16 -11.42
C GLN A 76 0.43 -10.89 -10.56
N VAL A 77 1.40 -9.98 -10.58
CA VAL A 77 1.37 -8.78 -9.74
C VAL A 77 0.52 -7.68 -10.37
N CYS A 78 -0.67 -7.46 -9.82
CA CYS A 78 -1.62 -6.45 -10.30
C CYS A 78 -1.24 -5.01 -9.98
N ALA A 79 -0.59 -4.79 -8.84
CA ALA A 79 -0.02 -3.51 -8.48
C ALA A 79 1.15 -3.74 -7.51
N ALA A 80 1.98 -2.72 -7.35
CA ALA A 80 3.07 -2.75 -6.39
C ALA A 80 3.31 -1.38 -5.78
N CYS A 81 3.35 -1.35 -4.45
CA CYS A 81 3.88 -0.26 -3.67
C CYS A 81 5.41 -0.26 -3.63
N ARG A 82 6.03 0.87 -3.97
CA ARG A 82 7.44 1.17 -3.75
C ARG A 82 7.57 2.33 -2.77
N GLN A 83 8.14 2.03 -1.61
CA GLN A 83 8.47 3.02 -0.58
C GLN A 83 9.74 2.59 0.16
N THR A 84 10.61 3.54 0.52
CA THR A 84 11.73 3.25 1.41
C THR A 84 11.24 3.12 2.85
N LYS A 85 11.47 1.95 3.44
CA LYS A 85 10.84 1.48 4.69
C LYS A 85 11.10 2.36 5.92
N ASP A 86 12.26 3.00 6.00
CA ASP A 86 12.67 3.74 7.20
C ASP A 86 12.19 5.21 7.23
N HIS A 87 11.47 5.64 6.19
CA HIS A 87 11.17 7.04 5.94
C HIS A 87 9.76 7.25 5.34
N PRO A 88 8.69 7.18 6.15
CA PRO A 88 7.31 7.37 5.69
C PRO A 88 7.02 8.71 5.02
N GLU A 89 7.80 9.73 5.35
CA GLU A 89 7.74 11.07 4.78
C GLU A 89 8.25 11.14 3.34
N ARG A 90 9.02 10.14 2.89
CA ARG A 90 9.49 10.08 1.50
C ARG A 90 8.39 9.70 0.52
N GLN A 91 8.66 9.98 -0.75
CA GLN A 91 7.79 9.68 -1.87
C GLN A 91 7.32 8.22 -1.85
N LYS A 92 6.00 8.03 -1.92
CA LYS A 92 5.34 6.75 -2.16
C LYS A 92 5.03 6.66 -3.65
N THR A 93 5.30 5.51 -4.26
CA THR A 93 4.91 5.24 -5.64
C THR A 93 4.15 3.93 -5.69
N ILE A 94 2.92 3.94 -6.20
CA ILE A 94 2.14 2.75 -6.47
C ILE A 94 2.00 2.62 -7.99
N THR A 95 2.47 1.50 -8.53
CA THR A 95 2.33 1.17 -9.95
C THR A 95 1.20 0.18 -10.11
N ILE A 96 0.22 0.45 -10.97
CA ILE A 96 -0.84 -0.48 -11.38
C ILE A 96 -0.43 -1.11 -12.70
N ASN A 97 -0.37 -2.44 -12.74
CA ASN A 97 0.20 -3.19 -13.86
C ASN A 97 -0.71 -3.19 -15.09
N THR A 98 -0.22 -2.64 -16.19
CA THR A 98 -0.93 -2.60 -17.47
C THR A 98 -0.79 -3.88 -18.30
N LYS A 99 0.22 -4.72 -18.04
CA LYS A 99 0.54 -5.91 -18.86
C LYS A 99 -0.51 -7.01 -18.79
N ILE A 100 -1.19 -7.11 -17.64
CA ILE A 100 -2.05 -8.25 -17.27
C ILE A 100 -3.52 -7.85 -17.04
N ASN A 101 -3.92 -6.67 -17.54
CA ASN A 101 -5.29 -6.13 -17.45
C ASN A 101 -5.87 -6.08 -16.02
N CYS A 102 -5.07 -5.69 -15.03
CA CYS A 102 -5.49 -5.62 -13.61
C CYS A 102 -6.37 -4.41 -13.24
N TRP A 103 -6.89 -3.67 -14.22
CA TRP A 103 -7.66 -2.46 -13.95
C TRP A 103 -8.92 -2.35 -14.80
N GLN A 104 -8.79 -2.56 -16.11
CA GLN A 104 -9.84 -2.24 -17.08
C GLN A 104 -11.11 -3.05 -16.85
N PHE A 105 -11.00 -4.32 -16.45
CA PHE A 105 -12.13 -5.24 -16.28
C PHE A 105 -12.59 -5.40 -14.83
N LEU A 106 -11.95 -4.70 -13.88
CA LEU A 106 -12.36 -4.74 -12.49
C LEU A 106 -13.64 -3.93 -12.27
N THR A 107 -14.54 -4.47 -11.44
CA THR A 107 -15.68 -3.72 -10.88
C THR A 107 -15.19 -2.55 -10.02
N ASP A 108 -16.08 -1.61 -9.70
CA ASP A 108 -15.75 -0.46 -8.85
C ASP A 108 -15.22 -0.90 -7.48
N GLN A 109 -15.81 -1.95 -6.88
CA GLN A 109 -15.35 -2.51 -5.60
C GLN A 109 -14.05 -3.29 -5.71
N ALA A 110 -13.80 -3.98 -6.83
CA ALA A 110 -12.51 -4.64 -7.03
C ALA A 110 -11.37 -3.63 -7.23
N ARG A 111 -11.63 -2.50 -7.91
CA ARG A 111 -10.67 -1.39 -8.00
C ARG A 111 -10.43 -0.73 -6.65
N GLU A 112 -11.48 -0.51 -5.87
CA GLU A 112 -11.36 -0.02 -4.49
C GLU A 112 -10.51 -0.95 -3.64
N ALA A 113 -10.80 -2.25 -3.65
CA ALA A 113 -10.04 -3.27 -2.94
C ALA A 113 -8.56 -3.29 -3.32
N LEU A 114 -8.24 -3.20 -4.62
CA LEU A 114 -6.88 -3.14 -5.11
C LEU A 114 -6.15 -1.88 -4.62
N VAL A 115 -6.76 -0.71 -4.78
CA VAL A 115 -6.16 0.57 -4.33
C VAL A 115 -5.97 0.57 -2.81
N PHE A 116 -6.95 0.08 -2.05
CA PHE A 116 -6.88 0.03 -0.60
C PHE A 116 -5.82 -0.95 -0.10
N HIS A 117 -5.61 -2.06 -0.80
CA HIS A 117 -4.53 -3.00 -0.53
C HIS A 117 -3.16 -2.31 -0.67
N GLU A 118 -2.92 -1.62 -1.79
CA GLU A 118 -1.66 -0.93 -2.02
C GLU A 118 -1.44 0.25 -1.07
N LEU A 119 -2.51 0.99 -0.73
CA LEU A 119 -2.45 2.03 0.30
C LEU A 119 -2.24 1.41 1.70
N GLY A 120 -2.72 0.19 1.93
CA GLY A 120 -2.37 -0.60 3.12
C GLY A 120 -0.86 -0.77 3.24
N HIS A 121 -0.18 -1.15 2.16
CA HIS A 121 1.28 -1.23 2.11
C HIS A 121 1.97 0.12 2.26
N CYS A 122 1.62 1.10 1.42
CA CYS A 122 2.34 2.37 1.28
C CYS A 122 1.98 3.42 2.34
N VAL A 123 0.75 3.43 2.85
CA VAL A 123 0.24 4.48 3.75
C VAL A 123 0.06 3.96 5.16
N LEU A 124 -0.59 2.79 5.33
CA LEU A 124 -0.79 2.19 6.65
C LEU A 124 0.42 1.40 7.17
N GLN A 125 1.43 1.21 6.31
CA GLN A 125 2.62 0.42 6.61
C GLN A 125 2.30 -1.03 7.03
N ARG A 126 1.21 -1.59 6.48
CA ARG A 126 0.85 -3.01 6.66
C ARG A 126 1.93 -3.86 6.01
N ARG A 127 2.73 -4.51 6.87
CA ARG A 127 3.95 -5.21 6.45
C ARG A 127 3.60 -6.56 5.85
N GLY A 128 3.88 -6.70 4.56
CA GLY A 128 3.72 -7.97 3.83
C GLY A 128 2.26 -8.41 3.74
N HIS A 129 2.08 -9.59 3.14
CA HIS A 129 0.78 -10.20 3.01
C HIS A 129 0.40 -11.01 4.26
N LYS A 130 -0.90 -11.08 4.57
CA LYS A 130 -1.50 -11.89 5.64
C LYS A 130 -2.48 -12.90 5.04
N ASP A 131 -2.00 -14.14 4.90
CA ASP A 131 -2.72 -15.24 4.25
C ASP A 131 -3.47 -16.16 5.22
N SER A 132 -3.59 -15.76 6.49
CA SER A 132 -4.43 -16.45 7.46
C SER A 132 -5.89 -16.45 7.01
N LEU A 133 -6.60 -17.54 7.30
CA LEU A 133 -8.02 -17.71 6.95
C LEU A 133 -8.92 -17.53 8.18
N LEU A 134 -10.15 -17.11 7.92
CA LEU A 134 -11.29 -17.16 8.84
C LEU A 134 -11.83 -18.61 8.95
N PRO A 135 -12.65 -18.92 9.97
CA PRO A 135 -13.21 -20.27 10.13
C PRO A 135 -13.96 -20.81 8.90
N ASN A 136 -14.65 -19.94 8.17
CA ASN A 136 -15.35 -20.29 6.93
C ASN A 136 -14.44 -20.45 5.68
N GLY A 137 -13.12 -20.27 5.83
CA GLY A 137 -12.13 -20.41 4.76
C GLY A 137 -11.87 -19.13 3.94
N ASP A 138 -12.57 -18.03 4.19
CA ASP A 138 -12.24 -16.73 3.57
C ASP A 138 -10.92 -16.18 4.12
N TYR A 139 -10.22 -15.34 3.35
CA TYR A 139 -9.07 -14.61 3.87
C TYR A 139 -9.47 -13.68 5.03
N ALA A 140 -8.66 -13.69 6.09
CA ALA A 140 -8.88 -12.83 7.26
C ALA A 140 -8.40 -11.38 7.06
N SER A 141 -7.84 -11.04 5.90
CA SER A 141 -7.34 -9.69 5.64
C SER A 141 -7.47 -9.30 4.18
N LEU A 142 -7.71 -8.01 3.94
CA LEU A 142 -7.57 -7.43 2.60
C LEU A 142 -6.11 -7.44 2.14
N MET A 143 -5.16 -7.56 3.07
CA MET A 143 -3.72 -7.65 2.81
C MET A 143 -3.27 -9.07 2.45
N ASN A 144 -4.09 -9.93 1.85
CA ASN A 144 -3.65 -11.28 1.45
C ASN A 144 -2.80 -11.26 0.16
N SER A 145 -2.06 -12.33 -0.13
CA SER A 145 -1.17 -12.42 -1.31
C SER A 145 -1.91 -12.74 -2.60
N LYS A 146 -3.16 -13.19 -2.51
CA LYS A 146 -3.95 -13.66 -3.66
C LYS A 146 -5.00 -12.67 -4.12
N VAL A 147 -4.94 -11.41 -3.66
CA VAL A 147 -6.05 -10.46 -3.73
C VAL A 147 -6.68 -10.45 -5.12
N SER A 148 -7.88 -11.01 -5.16
CA SER A 148 -8.90 -10.72 -6.14
C SER A 148 -10.25 -10.80 -5.40
N ASN A 149 -11.11 -9.81 -5.64
CA ASN A 149 -12.55 -9.81 -5.36
C ASN A 149 -13.09 -10.08 -3.92
N MET A 150 -12.37 -9.72 -2.85
CA MET A 150 -12.79 -9.98 -1.44
C MET A 150 -14.21 -9.50 -1.10
N TYR A 151 -14.63 -8.35 -1.62
CA TYR A 151 -15.97 -7.79 -1.43
C TYR A 151 -16.59 -7.26 -2.75
N GLU A 152 -16.38 -7.99 -3.84
CA GLU A 152 -16.91 -7.63 -5.15
C GLU A 152 -18.44 -7.72 -5.23
N SER A 153 -19.04 -6.77 -5.97
CA SER A 153 -20.45 -6.83 -6.36
C SER A 153 -20.70 -7.94 -7.37
N CYS A 154 -21.82 -8.64 -7.26
CA CYS A 154 -22.20 -9.60 -8.28
C CYS A 154 -22.66 -8.89 -9.56
N VAL A 155 -22.05 -9.23 -10.70
CA VAL A 155 -22.50 -8.78 -12.03
C VAL A 155 -23.55 -9.74 -12.61
N TYR A 156 -23.38 -11.05 -12.40
CA TYR A 156 -24.33 -12.10 -12.80
C TYR A 156 -24.35 -13.26 -11.78
N ASP A 157 -25.54 -13.65 -11.32
CA ASP A 157 -25.74 -14.80 -10.42
C ASP A 157 -25.99 -16.07 -11.25
N ILE A 158 -24.90 -16.77 -11.60
CA ILE A 158 -24.95 -18.04 -12.34
C ILE A 158 -24.39 -19.13 -11.42
N GLY A 159 -25.28 -19.78 -10.66
CA GLY A 159 -24.95 -21.07 -10.00
C GLY A 159 -24.76 -21.03 -8.49
N GLY A 160 -25.82 -20.67 -7.75
CA GLY A 160 -26.17 -21.34 -6.49
C GLY A 160 -25.42 -20.96 -5.21
N GLY A 161 -24.38 -20.13 -5.27
CA GLY A 161 -23.77 -19.48 -4.10
C GLY A 161 -23.96 -17.96 -4.15
N PRO A 162 -23.95 -17.24 -3.01
CA PRO A 162 -24.09 -15.78 -3.03
C PRO A 162 -22.83 -15.16 -3.68
N CYS A 163 -22.91 -14.88 -4.98
CA CYS A 163 -21.87 -14.19 -5.74
C CYS A 163 -21.63 -12.76 -5.22
N ASN A 164 -22.63 -12.16 -4.56
CA ASN A 164 -22.55 -10.83 -4.01
C ASN A 164 -21.83 -10.84 -2.66
N LYS A 165 -20.60 -10.32 -2.62
CA LYS A 165 -19.75 -10.27 -1.43
C LYS A 165 -19.73 -8.89 -0.76
N LEU A 166 -20.58 -7.95 -1.18
CA LEU A 166 -20.59 -6.57 -0.67
C LEU A 166 -20.76 -6.49 0.85
N PHE A 167 -21.50 -7.43 1.45
CA PHE A 167 -21.69 -7.47 2.90
C PHE A 167 -20.37 -7.68 3.68
N LYS A 168 -19.33 -8.21 3.03
CA LYS A 168 -18.00 -8.40 3.64
C LYS A 168 -17.17 -7.11 3.69
N ARG A 169 -17.53 -6.09 2.88
CA ARG A 169 -16.75 -4.84 2.75
C ARG A 169 -16.44 -4.22 4.10
N GLN A 170 -17.45 -4.07 4.96
CA GLN A 170 -17.28 -3.44 6.26
C GLN A 170 -16.20 -4.12 7.10
N TYR A 171 -16.24 -5.45 7.20
CA TYR A 171 -15.25 -6.22 7.94
C TYR A 171 -13.83 -6.01 7.40
N TYR A 172 -13.63 -6.10 6.09
CA TYR A 172 -12.30 -5.95 5.50
C TYR A 172 -11.72 -4.55 5.67
N LEU A 173 -12.56 -3.52 5.64
CA LEU A 173 -12.12 -2.17 5.92
C LEU A 173 -11.80 -1.98 7.41
N ASP A 174 -12.61 -2.52 8.32
CA ASP A 174 -12.31 -2.50 9.76
C ASP A 174 -10.98 -3.22 10.04
N GLU A 175 -10.75 -4.37 9.42
CA GLU A 175 -9.50 -5.13 9.56
C GLU A 175 -8.29 -4.39 8.96
N LEU A 176 -8.45 -3.72 7.81
CA LEU A 176 -7.39 -2.96 7.18
C LEU A 176 -6.83 -1.87 8.10
N PHE A 177 -7.73 -1.14 8.77
CA PHE A 177 -7.37 -0.07 9.71
C PHE A 177 -7.13 -0.56 11.14
N ASN A 178 -7.54 -1.78 11.50
CA ASN A 178 -7.32 -2.39 12.81
C ASN A 178 -7.12 -3.92 12.69
N GLU A 179 -5.88 -4.38 12.84
CA GLU A 179 -5.49 -5.79 12.74
C GLU A 179 -6.14 -6.71 13.78
N ASN A 180 -6.66 -6.13 14.87
CA ASN A 180 -7.33 -6.85 15.94
C ASN A 180 -8.84 -6.96 15.73
N THR A 181 -9.35 -6.65 14.53
CA THR A 181 -10.77 -6.78 14.20
C THR A 181 -11.23 -8.23 14.41
N PRO A 182 -12.26 -8.47 15.24
CA PRO A 182 -12.70 -9.82 15.57
C PRO A 182 -13.32 -10.52 14.35
N VAL A 183 -13.35 -11.86 14.41
CA VAL A 183 -14.03 -12.69 13.40
C VAL A 183 -15.51 -12.29 13.32
N PRO A 184 -16.03 -11.93 12.13
CA PRO A 184 -17.40 -11.50 11.96
C PRO A 184 -18.36 -12.71 11.97
N ASP A 185 -19.62 -12.49 12.31
CA ASP A 185 -20.61 -13.58 12.47
C ASP A 185 -20.80 -14.42 11.20
N TRP A 186 -20.72 -13.81 10.02
CA TRP A 186 -20.85 -14.53 8.74
C TRP A 186 -19.67 -15.46 8.42
N ALA A 187 -18.57 -15.35 9.18
CA ALA A 187 -17.36 -16.14 8.98
C ALA A 187 -17.13 -17.21 10.07
N LYS A 188 -18.04 -17.30 11.06
CA LYS A 188 -17.97 -18.27 12.15
C LYS A 188 -18.43 -19.66 11.73
#